data_AF-A0A2P7R4F5-F1
#
_entry.id   AF-A0A2P7R4F5-F1
#
_cell.length_a   1.000
_cell.length_b   1.000
_cell.length_c   1.000
_cell.angle_alpha   90.00
_cell.angle_beta   90.00
_cell.angle_gamma   90.00
#
_symmetry.space_group_name_H-M   'P 1'
#
loop_
_entity.id
_entity.type
_entity.pdbx_description
1 polymer ?
#
loop_
_entity_poly.entity_id
_entity_poly.type
_entity_poly.pdbx_seq_one_letter_code
_entity_poly.pdbx_strand_id
1 'polypeptide(L)'
;MEDSKKHPDFYGYNDGLEEWEIEERESRLKEIREGVNQFLNNTKLNLTIKNLEIILTPGIPSCVIYGSTDRPTFGIGWISNSVIPKIKKYIISAAIEKALETVENEKVSAYVLRGSATAASKKLIMQNVLGLRQDINKRYNWDDYEQYNLNIPSINLMSYEFINAVTNAYEEKYMRYRFWDEESLNALADFLLFDHSRERNDIELPAMAEDMEGEKLSQNEFIDLASDTILSYAEPDGTEISYPFFSEKSYIFSEFTPLHLAEEEIQTKLYEWYLEAYKSHK
;
A
#
# COMPACT_ATOMS: atom_id res chain seq x y z
N MET A 1 10.78 -10.88 -64.84
CA MET A 1 12.12 -11.41 -64.53
C MET A 1 13.00 -10.20 -64.39
N GLU A 2 13.11 -9.71 -63.16
CA GLU A 2 14.28 -9.88 -62.27
C GLU A 2 14.90 -8.46 -62.19
N ASP A 3 15.18 -7.84 -61.06
CA ASP A 3 15.19 -8.36 -59.72
C ASP A 3 14.96 -7.25 -58.70
N SER A 4 14.36 -7.69 -57.60
CA SER A 4 14.20 -6.99 -56.36
C SER A 4 15.54 -6.48 -55.79
N LYS A 5 15.57 -5.20 -55.41
CA LYS A 5 16.25 -4.77 -54.18
C LYS A 5 15.38 -3.73 -53.48
N LYS A 6 14.30 -4.21 -52.87
CA LYS A 6 13.75 -3.55 -51.68
C LYS A 6 14.87 -3.62 -50.65
N HIS A 7 15.46 -2.48 -50.32
CA HIS A 7 16.16 -2.38 -49.04
C HIS A 7 15.10 -2.63 -47.96
N PRO A 8 15.24 -3.65 -47.10
CA PRO A 8 14.57 -3.62 -45.82
C PRO A 8 15.39 -2.62 -45.00
N ASP A 9 15.02 -1.34 -45.07
CA ASP A 9 15.53 -0.39 -44.08
C ASP A 9 15.00 -0.89 -42.74
N PHE A 10 15.90 -1.52 -41.98
CA PHE A 10 15.65 -1.89 -40.60
C PHE A 10 15.37 -0.59 -39.88
N TYR A 11 14.11 -0.35 -39.53
CA TYR A 11 13.75 0.84 -38.77
C TYR A 11 14.51 0.82 -37.44
N GLY A 12 15.43 1.77 -37.25
CA GLY A 12 16.16 1.97 -36.01
C GLY A 12 15.24 2.54 -34.93
N TYR A 13 15.62 2.38 -33.65
CA TYR A 13 14.89 2.96 -32.52
C TYR A 13 14.91 4.51 -32.48
N ASN A 14 15.68 5.13 -33.38
CA ASN A 14 15.76 6.58 -33.57
C ASN A 14 15.02 7.05 -34.83
N ASP A 15 14.45 6.14 -35.62
CA ASP A 15 13.88 6.50 -36.92
C ASP A 15 12.62 7.35 -36.73
N GLY A 16 12.59 8.49 -37.40
CA GLY A 16 11.48 9.44 -37.30
C GLY A 16 11.50 10.35 -36.07
N LEU A 17 12.58 10.32 -35.27
CA LEU A 17 12.80 11.24 -34.15
C LEU A 17 13.72 12.40 -34.54
N GLU A 18 13.41 13.60 -34.05
CA GLU A 18 14.33 14.74 -34.08
C GLU A 18 15.45 14.56 -33.02
N GLU A 19 16.62 15.19 -33.22
CA GLU A 19 17.77 15.04 -32.30
C GLU A 19 17.42 15.39 -30.84
N TRP A 20 16.65 16.45 -30.63
CA TRP A 20 16.21 16.86 -29.29
C TRP A 20 15.28 15.83 -28.63
N GLU A 21 14.46 15.10 -29.41
CA GLU A 21 13.59 14.04 -28.87
C GLU A 21 14.41 12.83 -28.42
N ILE A 22 15.49 12.52 -29.15
CA ILE A 22 16.44 11.47 -28.79
C ILE A 22 17.17 11.88 -27.51
N GLU A 23 17.69 13.10 -27.43
CA GLU A 23 18.38 13.62 -26.25
C GLU A 23 17.49 13.61 -25.01
N GLU A 24 16.24 14.07 -25.14
CA GLU A 24 15.27 14.08 -24.05
C GLU A 24 14.92 12.66 -23.57
N ARG A 25 14.71 11.72 -24.50
CA ARG A 25 14.48 10.30 -24.18
C ARG A 25 15.65 9.70 -23.42
N GLU A 26 16.87 9.87 -23.92
CA GLU A 26 18.07 9.31 -23.28
C GLU A 26 18.33 9.94 -21.91
N SER A 27 18.11 11.25 -21.77
CA SER A 27 18.18 11.93 -20.47
C SER A 27 17.18 11.33 -19.48
N ARG A 28 15.93 11.12 -19.89
CA ARG A 28 14.91 10.55 -19.02
C ARG A 28 15.20 9.10 -18.65
N LEU A 29 15.67 8.28 -19.58
CA LEU A 29 16.10 6.90 -19.29
C LEU A 29 17.27 6.86 -18.32
N LYS A 30 18.20 7.81 -18.41
CA LYS A 30 19.30 7.95 -17.46
C LYS A 30 18.78 8.28 -16.05
N GLU A 31 17.87 9.24 -15.91
CA GLU A 31 17.23 9.56 -14.62
C GLU A 31 16.50 8.35 -14.00
N ILE A 32 15.79 7.59 -14.84
CA ILE A 32 15.12 6.36 -14.39
C ILE A 32 16.15 5.34 -13.91
N ARG A 33 17.22 5.10 -14.65
CA ARG A 33 18.31 4.19 -14.26
C ARG A 33 18.94 4.60 -12.93
N GLU A 34 19.23 5.88 -12.75
CA GLU A 34 19.84 6.40 -11.52
C GLU A 34 18.90 6.23 -10.33
N GLY A 35 17.64 6.64 -10.46
CA GLY A 35 16.64 6.51 -9.40
C GLY A 35 16.36 5.05 -9.01
N VAL A 36 16.22 4.16 -9.99
CA VAL A 36 16.03 2.72 -9.75
C VAL A 36 17.27 2.10 -9.11
N ASN A 37 18.48 2.43 -9.57
CA ASN A 37 19.70 1.93 -8.95
C ASN A 37 19.84 2.39 -7.49
N GLN A 38 19.56 3.65 -7.21
CA GLN A 38 19.58 4.17 -5.85
C GLN A 38 18.60 3.42 -4.95
N PHE A 39 17.37 3.19 -5.43
CA PHE A 39 16.37 2.41 -4.73
C PHE A 39 16.82 0.96 -4.48
N LEU A 40 17.35 0.27 -5.50
CA LEU A 40 17.83 -1.11 -5.36
C LEU A 40 19.02 -1.22 -4.39
N ASN A 41 19.92 -0.23 -4.37
CA ASN A 41 21.03 -0.20 -3.42
C ASN A 41 20.59 0.02 -1.97
N ASN A 42 19.47 0.70 -1.78
CA ASN A 42 18.89 1.01 -0.46
C ASN A 42 17.92 -0.07 0.04
N THR A 43 17.59 -1.06 -0.79
CA THR A 43 16.65 -2.13 -0.45
C THR A 43 17.35 -3.48 -0.42
N LYS A 44 16.66 -4.49 0.12
CA LYS A 44 17.06 -5.90 0.17
C LYS A 44 16.32 -6.75 -0.86
N LEU A 45 15.73 -6.10 -1.86
CA LEU A 45 15.13 -6.80 -2.99
C LEU A 45 16.23 -7.54 -3.75
N ASN A 46 15.98 -8.79 -4.12
CA ASN A 46 16.89 -9.58 -4.93
C ASN A 46 16.78 -9.18 -6.42
N LEU A 47 16.92 -7.88 -6.67
CA LEU A 47 16.80 -7.24 -7.97
C LEU A 47 18.08 -6.45 -8.26
N THR A 48 18.52 -6.52 -9.51
CA THR A 48 19.60 -5.68 -10.03
C THR A 48 19.06 -4.89 -11.22
N ILE A 49 19.68 -3.75 -11.52
CA ILE A 49 19.32 -2.99 -12.72
C ILE A 49 19.47 -3.83 -14.00
N LYS A 50 20.38 -4.80 -14.01
CA LYS A 50 20.55 -5.76 -15.11
C LYS A 50 19.28 -6.57 -15.39
N ASN A 51 18.48 -6.87 -14.36
CA ASN A 51 17.17 -7.52 -14.54
C ASN A 51 16.17 -6.62 -15.29
N LEU A 52 16.38 -5.29 -15.27
CA LEU A 52 15.50 -4.28 -15.85
C LEU A 52 16.04 -3.68 -17.17
N GLU A 53 17.30 -3.96 -17.54
CA GLU A 53 17.94 -3.38 -18.75
C GLU A 53 17.16 -3.67 -20.03
N ILE A 54 16.51 -4.84 -20.14
CA ILE A 54 15.67 -5.17 -21.30
C ILE A 54 14.45 -4.24 -21.44
N ILE A 55 13.96 -3.70 -20.32
CA ILE A 55 12.82 -2.77 -20.28
C ILE A 55 13.31 -1.34 -20.58
N LEU A 56 14.53 -1.01 -20.13
CA LEU A 56 15.16 0.30 -20.25
C LEU A 56 15.84 0.54 -21.61
N THR A 57 16.02 -0.51 -22.40
CA THR A 57 16.60 -0.42 -23.73
C THR A 57 15.51 -0.05 -24.74
N PRO A 58 15.65 1.08 -25.49
CA PRO A 58 14.73 1.42 -26.56
C PRO A 58 14.62 0.27 -27.58
N GLY A 59 13.40 -0.21 -27.79
CA GLY A 59 13.08 -1.17 -28.85
C GLY A 59 12.76 -0.48 -30.18
N ILE A 60 12.52 -1.27 -31.22
CA ILE A 60 11.93 -0.77 -32.47
C ILE A 60 10.51 -0.24 -32.13
N PRO A 61 10.13 0.98 -32.54
CA PRO A 61 8.85 1.57 -32.16
C PRO A 61 7.68 0.67 -32.58
N SER A 62 6.95 0.09 -31.60
CA SER A 62 5.79 -0.75 -31.88
C SER A 62 4.46 0.02 -31.84
N CYS A 63 4.49 1.29 -31.44
CA CYS A 63 3.29 2.11 -31.29
C CYS A 63 3.60 3.60 -31.49
N VAL A 64 2.73 4.27 -32.25
CA VAL A 64 2.66 5.74 -32.38
C VAL A 64 1.78 6.26 -31.24
N ILE A 65 2.25 7.26 -30.49
CA ILE A 65 1.42 7.95 -29.49
C ILE A 65 1.09 9.33 -30.07
N TYR A 66 -0.19 9.55 -30.33
CA TYR A 66 -0.70 10.85 -30.76
C TYR A 66 -0.93 11.71 -29.51
N GLY A 67 -0.13 12.76 -29.34
CA GLY A 67 -0.37 13.80 -28.34
C GLY A 67 -1.49 14.76 -28.75
N SER A 68 -1.79 15.73 -27.89
CA SER A 68 -2.69 16.87 -28.18
C SER A 68 -2.09 17.90 -29.14
N THR A 69 -0.82 17.74 -29.50
CA THR A 69 -0.12 18.46 -30.56
C THR A 69 -0.08 17.59 -31.82
N ASP A 70 -0.17 18.20 -33.01
CA ASP A 70 -0.21 17.54 -34.34
C ASP A 70 1.07 16.74 -34.70
N ARG A 71 1.91 16.38 -33.72
CA ARG A 71 3.14 15.60 -33.91
C ARG A 71 3.14 14.36 -33.00
N PRO A 72 3.32 13.15 -33.56
CA PRO A 72 3.49 11.95 -32.74
C PRO A 72 4.75 12.08 -31.90
N THR A 73 4.62 11.92 -30.57
CA THR A 73 5.75 11.95 -29.62
C THR A 73 6.10 10.52 -29.24
N PHE A 74 7.20 10.00 -29.79
CA PHE A 74 7.53 8.58 -29.65
C PHE A 74 8.31 8.26 -28.36
N GLY A 75 9.34 9.05 -28.02
CA GLY A 75 10.25 8.74 -26.92
C GLY A 75 9.60 8.83 -25.54
N ILE A 76 9.06 10.00 -25.20
CA ILE A 76 8.49 10.29 -23.87
C ILE A 76 7.22 9.47 -23.64
N GLY A 77 6.35 9.39 -24.66
CA GLY A 77 5.12 8.61 -24.57
C GLY A 77 5.39 7.12 -24.33
N TRP A 78 6.39 6.54 -25.00
CA TRP A 78 6.80 5.16 -24.78
C TRP A 78 7.34 4.94 -23.35
N ILE A 79 8.15 5.87 -22.83
CA ILE A 79 8.63 5.81 -21.44
C ILE A 79 7.44 5.78 -20.46
N SER A 80 6.51 6.73 -20.59
CA SER A 80 5.38 6.86 -19.67
C SER A 80 4.39 5.69 -19.75
N ASN A 81 4.10 5.18 -20.96
CA ASN A 81 3.06 4.18 -21.15
C ASN A 81 3.58 2.73 -21.12
N SER A 82 4.86 2.51 -21.39
CA SER A 82 5.42 1.15 -21.51
C SER A 82 6.53 0.86 -20.52
N VAL A 83 7.49 1.78 -20.35
CA VAL A 83 8.68 1.55 -19.50
C VAL A 83 8.31 1.65 -18.03
N ILE A 84 7.74 2.79 -17.61
CA ILE A 84 7.40 3.07 -16.21
C ILE A 84 6.47 2.00 -15.61
N PRO A 85 5.33 1.62 -16.24
CA PRO A 85 4.44 0.63 -15.67
C PRO A 85 5.08 -0.75 -15.51
N LYS A 86 5.94 -1.15 -16.46
CA LYS A 86 6.65 -2.43 -16.40
C LYS A 86 7.68 -2.44 -15.27
N ILE A 87 8.45 -1.36 -15.10
CA ILE A 87 9.40 -1.22 -14.00
C ILE A 87 8.67 -1.28 -12.66
N LYS A 88 7.61 -0.48 -12.49
CA LYS A 88 6.78 -0.48 -11.28
C LYS A 88 6.29 -1.90 -10.95
N LYS A 89 5.67 -2.57 -11.93
CA LYS A 89 5.18 -3.94 -11.76
C LYS A 89 6.27 -4.90 -11.31
N TYR A 90 7.46 -4.83 -11.91
CA TYR A 90 8.56 -5.74 -11.59
C TYR A 90 9.09 -5.52 -10.17
N ILE A 91 9.28 -4.26 -9.78
CA ILE A 91 9.74 -3.87 -8.44
C ILE A 91 8.72 -4.29 -7.37
N ILE A 92 7.43 -3.98 -7.59
CA ILE A 92 6.35 -4.37 -6.67
C ILE A 92 6.26 -5.90 -6.55
N SER A 93 6.36 -6.64 -7.67
CA SER A 93 6.31 -8.11 -7.64
C SER A 93 7.43 -8.70 -6.80
N ALA A 94 8.65 -8.17 -6.91
CA ALA A 94 9.77 -8.63 -6.09
C ALA A 94 9.59 -8.28 -4.60
N ALA A 95 8.97 -7.15 -4.28
CA ALA A 95 8.65 -6.79 -2.90
C ALA A 95 7.61 -7.73 -2.29
N ILE A 96 6.56 -8.09 -3.05
CA ILE A 96 5.57 -9.10 -2.65
C ILE A 96 6.25 -10.44 -2.41
N GLU A 97 7.02 -10.93 -3.39
CA GLU A 97 7.73 -12.21 -3.27
C GLU A 97 8.60 -12.25 -2.01
N LYS A 98 9.36 -11.18 -1.76
CA LYS A 98 10.25 -11.09 -0.60
C LYS A 98 9.50 -11.05 0.73
N ALA A 99 8.40 -10.31 0.80
CA ALA A 99 7.55 -10.24 1.98
C ALA A 99 6.90 -11.60 2.28
N LEU A 100 6.30 -12.25 1.27
CA LEU A 100 5.58 -13.50 1.46
C LEU A 100 6.48 -14.72 1.67
N GLU A 101 7.70 -14.74 1.12
CA GLU A 101 8.74 -15.73 1.44
C GLU A 101 9.00 -15.76 2.95
N THR A 102 8.97 -14.60 3.61
CA THR A 102 9.20 -14.50 5.06
C THR A 102 8.04 -15.12 5.85
N VAL A 103 6.80 -14.89 5.41
CA VAL A 103 5.60 -15.45 6.07
C VAL A 103 5.65 -16.98 6.11
N GLU A 104 6.10 -17.62 5.04
CA GLU A 104 6.22 -19.09 4.97
C GLU A 104 7.26 -19.67 5.93
N ASN A 105 8.26 -18.88 6.31
CA ASN A 105 9.37 -19.29 7.15
C ASN A 105 9.21 -18.89 8.63
N GLU A 106 8.23 -18.04 8.94
CA GLU A 106 7.96 -17.55 10.28
C GLU A 106 6.95 -18.42 11.04
N LYS A 107 7.03 -18.38 12.38
CA LYS A 107 5.98 -18.99 13.21
C LYS A 107 4.71 -18.15 13.12
N VAL A 108 3.54 -18.79 13.17
CA VAL A 108 2.23 -18.08 13.19
C VAL A 108 2.15 -17.03 14.32
N SER A 109 2.83 -17.27 15.45
CA SER A 109 2.88 -16.35 16.59
C SER A 109 3.92 -15.22 16.45
N ALA A 110 4.66 -15.17 15.33
CA ALA A 110 5.73 -14.22 15.12
C ALA A 110 5.20 -12.78 15.13
N TYR A 111 5.95 -11.89 15.76
CA TYR A 111 5.56 -10.49 15.95
C TYR A 111 5.27 -9.78 14.62
N VAL A 112 6.05 -10.09 13.58
CA VAL A 112 5.91 -9.52 12.23
C VAL A 112 4.55 -9.82 11.60
N LEU A 113 3.87 -10.90 12.03
CA LEU A 113 2.57 -11.35 11.50
C LEU A 113 1.37 -10.93 12.36
N ARG A 114 1.58 -10.24 13.49
CA ARG A 114 0.49 -9.82 14.39
C ARG A 114 -0.25 -8.59 13.86
N GLY A 115 -1.55 -8.50 14.11
CA GLY A 115 -2.38 -7.35 13.74
C GLY A 115 -3.04 -7.50 12.37
N SER A 116 -3.52 -6.38 11.81
CA SER A 116 -4.14 -6.31 10.49
C SER A 116 -3.20 -6.79 9.40
N ALA A 117 -3.76 -7.17 8.25
CA ALA A 117 -2.95 -7.46 7.08
C ALA A 117 -2.06 -6.28 6.68
N THR A 118 -2.55 -5.04 6.83
CA THR A 118 -1.79 -3.81 6.59
C THR A 118 -0.64 -3.66 7.58
N ALA A 119 -0.88 -3.88 8.87
CA ALA A 119 0.12 -3.85 9.93
C ALA A 119 1.22 -4.90 9.70
N ALA A 120 0.81 -6.14 9.40
CA ALA A 120 1.74 -7.20 9.03
C ALA A 120 2.57 -6.81 7.80
N SER A 121 1.92 -6.28 6.75
CA SER A 121 2.59 -5.86 5.50
C SER A 121 3.60 -4.74 5.71
N LYS A 122 3.25 -3.73 6.51
CA LYS A 122 4.17 -2.66 6.93
C LYS A 122 5.42 -3.25 7.59
N LYS A 123 5.25 -4.13 8.58
CA LYS A 123 6.37 -4.78 9.28
C LYS A 123 7.20 -5.67 8.36
N LEU A 124 6.56 -6.45 7.49
CA LEU A 124 7.21 -7.30 6.50
C LEU A 124 8.07 -6.47 5.53
N ILE A 125 7.56 -5.33 5.04
CA ILE A 125 8.30 -4.42 4.17
C ILE A 125 9.50 -3.82 4.91
N MET A 126 9.31 -3.28 6.11
CA MET A 126 10.40 -2.68 6.89
C MET A 126 11.53 -3.68 7.14
N GLN A 127 11.20 -4.88 7.61
CA GLN A 127 12.20 -5.87 7.96
C GLN A 127 12.88 -6.47 6.73
N ASN A 128 12.12 -6.81 5.69
CA ASN A 128 12.59 -7.68 4.62
C ASN A 128 12.88 -6.96 3.30
N VAL A 129 12.23 -5.82 3.05
CA VAL A 129 12.50 -4.98 1.87
C VAL A 129 13.49 -3.88 2.22
N LEU A 130 13.34 -3.21 3.36
CA LEU A 130 14.28 -2.14 3.77
C LEU A 130 15.47 -2.66 4.58
N GLY A 131 15.40 -3.90 5.09
CA GLY A 131 16.47 -4.47 5.91
C GLY A 131 16.59 -3.82 7.29
N LEU A 132 15.52 -3.15 7.75
CA LEU A 132 15.47 -2.50 9.04
C LEU A 132 15.23 -3.58 10.09
N ARG A 133 16.31 -3.99 10.76
CA ARG A 133 16.19 -4.94 11.87
C ARG A 133 15.37 -4.30 12.98
N GLN A 134 14.27 -4.95 13.34
CA GLN A 134 13.58 -4.59 14.56
C GLN A 134 14.44 -4.99 15.76
N ASP A 135 14.91 -3.99 16.49
CA ASP A 135 15.28 -4.16 17.89
C ASP A 135 13.97 -4.41 18.64
N ILE A 136 13.80 -5.60 19.22
CA ILE A 136 12.54 -6.05 19.87
C ILE A 136 12.05 -5.07 20.95
N ASN A 137 12.93 -4.19 21.43
CA ASN A 137 12.65 -3.18 22.45
C ASN A 137 12.46 -1.75 21.91
N LYS A 138 12.57 -1.53 20.59
CA LYS A 138 12.31 -0.22 19.99
C LYS A 138 10.96 -0.25 19.30
N ARG A 139 10.03 0.56 19.81
CA ARG A 139 8.77 0.85 19.14
C ARG A 139 9.10 1.63 17.86
N TYR A 140 8.71 1.14 16.71
CA TYR A 140 9.12 1.68 15.41
C TYR A 140 8.00 2.45 14.73
N ASN A 141 7.93 3.77 14.93
CA ASN A 141 6.91 4.61 14.29
C ASN A 141 6.98 4.52 12.75
N TRP A 142 5.96 3.98 12.10
CA TRP A 142 5.85 3.94 10.63
C TRP A 142 6.05 5.32 9.99
N ASP A 143 5.64 6.40 10.67
CA ASP A 143 5.78 7.78 10.18
C ASP A 143 7.25 8.24 10.15
N ASP A 144 8.09 7.71 11.04
CA ASP A 144 9.55 7.91 10.95
C ASP A 144 10.11 7.20 9.70
N TYR A 145 9.42 6.16 9.21
CA TYR A 145 9.81 5.32 8.08
C TYR A 145 9.27 5.75 6.72
N GLU A 146 8.28 6.64 6.66
CA GLU A 146 7.87 7.27 5.40
C GLU A 146 9.05 7.99 4.71
N GLN A 147 10.04 8.40 5.52
CA GLN A 147 11.30 8.99 5.08
C GLN A 147 12.29 7.98 4.45
N TYR A 148 12.05 6.67 4.57
CA TYR A 148 12.98 5.62 4.13
C TYR A 148 12.69 5.17 2.71
N ASN A 149 13.01 6.03 1.73
CA ASN A 149 13.46 5.68 0.37
C ASN A 149 12.67 4.61 -0.42
N LEU A 150 11.43 4.28 -0.06
CA LEU A 150 10.56 3.46 -0.91
C LEU A 150 10.05 4.23 -2.13
N ASN A 151 10.35 5.53 -2.19
CA ASN A 151 9.97 6.36 -3.29
C ASN A 151 11.02 6.29 -4.41
N ILE A 152 10.55 6.16 -5.64
CA ILE A 152 11.38 6.31 -6.84
C ILE A 152 10.81 7.49 -7.63
N PRO A 153 11.23 8.74 -7.35
CA PRO A 153 10.64 9.94 -7.95
C PRO A 153 10.70 9.93 -9.48
N SER A 154 11.75 9.35 -10.06
CA SER A 154 11.90 9.26 -11.52
C SER A 154 10.82 8.43 -12.21
N ILE A 155 10.10 7.57 -11.48
CA ILE A 155 8.96 6.78 -11.99
C ILE A 155 7.67 6.98 -11.17
N ASN A 156 7.65 7.96 -10.25
CA ASN A 156 6.53 8.25 -9.34
C ASN A 156 6.00 6.99 -8.62
N LEU A 157 6.91 6.12 -8.14
CA LEU A 157 6.54 4.98 -7.32
C LEU A 157 6.62 5.39 -5.85
N MET A 158 5.54 5.20 -5.10
CA MET A 158 5.40 5.66 -3.70
C MET A 158 5.31 4.50 -2.71
N SER A 159 5.67 4.76 -1.45
CA SER A 159 5.65 3.77 -0.35
C SER A 159 4.31 3.04 -0.20
N TYR A 160 3.19 3.75 -0.25
CA TYR A 160 1.85 3.16 -0.10
C TYR A 160 1.53 2.13 -1.19
N GLU A 161 2.07 2.30 -2.41
CA GLU A 161 1.86 1.34 -3.50
C GLU A 161 2.46 -0.04 -3.15
N PHE A 162 3.57 -0.06 -2.41
CA PHE A 162 4.16 -1.31 -1.91
C PHE A 162 3.32 -1.94 -0.81
N ILE A 163 2.90 -1.13 0.18
CA ILE A 163 2.10 -1.61 1.30
C ILE A 163 0.82 -2.26 0.78
N ASN A 164 0.07 -1.54 -0.05
CA ASN A 164 -1.21 -2.02 -0.57
C ASN A 164 -1.03 -3.30 -1.39
N ALA A 165 0.03 -3.38 -2.21
CA ALA A 165 0.29 -4.56 -3.02
C ALA A 165 0.68 -5.79 -2.18
N VAL A 166 1.47 -5.60 -1.11
CA VAL A 166 1.81 -6.67 -0.17
C VAL A 166 0.60 -7.06 0.66
N THR A 167 -0.18 -6.10 1.15
CA THR A 167 -1.44 -6.34 1.90
C THR A 167 -2.38 -7.20 1.08
N ASN A 168 -2.69 -6.81 -0.16
CA ASN A 168 -3.61 -7.56 -1.01
C ASN A 168 -3.13 -9.01 -1.23
N ALA A 169 -1.84 -9.18 -1.51
CA ALA A 169 -1.27 -10.51 -1.73
C ALA A 169 -1.20 -11.36 -0.45
N TYR A 170 -0.97 -10.73 0.70
CA TYR A 170 -1.00 -11.37 2.01
C TYR A 170 -2.42 -11.80 2.38
N GLU A 171 -3.41 -10.94 2.16
CA GLU A 171 -4.82 -11.23 2.41
C GLU A 171 -5.32 -12.38 1.56
N GLU A 172 -5.07 -12.33 0.25
CA GLU A 172 -5.46 -13.38 -0.69
C GLU A 172 -4.91 -14.76 -0.28
N LYS A 173 -3.68 -14.80 0.26
CA LYS A 173 -2.97 -16.06 0.52
C LYS A 173 -3.13 -16.57 1.96
N TYR A 174 -3.15 -15.70 2.95
CA TYR A 174 -2.94 -16.08 4.36
C TYR A 174 -4.00 -15.55 5.32
N MET A 175 -4.60 -14.41 5.05
CA MET A 175 -5.54 -13.81 5.99
C MET A 175 -6.85 -14.60 6.00
N ARG A 176 -7.27 -15.02 7.20
CA ARG A 176 -8.60 -15.55 7.45
C ARG A 176 -9.23 -14.68 8.52
N TYR A 177 -10.19 -13.87 8.11
CA TYR A 177 -10.90 -13.02 9.04
C TYR A 177 -11.79 -13.84 9.98
N ARG A 178 -11.92 -13.35 11.21
CA ARG A 178 -12.97 -13.78 12.14
C ARG A 178 -14.28 -13.10 11.74
N PHE A 179 -15.39 -13.81 11.92
CA PHE A 179 -16.70 -13.20 11.81
C PHE A 179 -17.01 -12.39 13.05
N TRP A 180 -17.74 -11.30 12.87
CA TRP A 180 -18.28 -10.51 13.96
C TRP A 180 -19.34 -11.32 14.69
N ASP A 181 -19.19 -11.41 16.00
CA ASP A 181 -20.21 -11.91 16.92
C ASP A 181 -20.70 -10.77 17.82
N GLU A 182 -21.71 -11.06 18.64
CA GLU A 182 -22.29 -10.02 19.50
C GLU A 182 -21.28 -9.47 20.51
N GLU A 183 -20.39 -10.30 21.06
CA GLU A 183 -19.39 -9.85 22.05
C GLU A 183 -18.34 -8.93 21.42
N SER A 184 -17.78 -9.30 20.27
CA SER A 184 -16.80 -8.50 19.54
C SER A 184 -17.39 -7.22 18.97
N LEU A 185 -18.65 -7.25 18.51
CA LEU A 185 -19.33 -6.06 18.00
C LEU A 185 -19.67 -5.07 19.13
N ASN A 186 -20.10 -5.57 20.30
CA ASN A 186 -20.27 -4.71 21.49
C ASN A 186 -18.94 -4.07 21.89
N ALA A 187 -17.85 -4.84 21.92
CA ALA A 187 -16.52 -4.31 22.24
C ALA A 187 -16.07 -3.25 21.24
N LEU A 188 -16.38 -3.41 19.95
CA LEU A 188 -16.10 -2.41 18.92
C LEU A 188 -16.91 -1.13 19.16
N ALA A 189 -18.21 -1.26 19.43
CA ALA A 189 -19.07 -0.11 19.71
C ALA A 189 -18.61 0.66 20.95
N ASP A 190 -18.29 -0.06 22.03
CA ASP A 190 -17.69 0.49 23.26
C ASP A 190 -16.41 1.28 22.95
N PHE A 191 -15.51 0.73 22.14
CA PHE A 191 -14.28 1.41 21.72
C PHE A 191 -14.52 2.67 20.89
N LEU A 192 -15.42 2.60 19.89
CA LEU A 192 -15.62 3.68 18.92
C LEU A 192 -16.47 4.84 19.47
N LEU A 193 -17.51 4.52 20.24
CA LEU A 193 -18.65 5.42 20.46
C LEU A 193 -18.85 5.87 21.90
N PHE A 194 -18.38 5.10 22.88
CA PHE A 194 -18.73 5.33 24.28
C PHE A 194 -17.55 5.84 25.12
N ASP A 195 -17.81 6.86 25.94
CA ASP A 195 -16.83 7.45 26.85
C ASP A 195 -16.64 6.59 28.11
N HIS A 196 -15.40 6.17 28.35
CA HIS A 196 -14.98 5.40 29.52
C HIS A 196 -14.01 6.16 30.45
N SER A 197 -13.86 7.49 30.27
CA SER A 197 -13.01 8.38 31.08
C SER A 197 -13.22 8.27 32.58
N ARG A 198 -14.37 7.75 33.02
CA ARG A 198 -14.72 7.54 34.44
C ARG A 198 -14.32 6.19 35.02
N GLU A 199 -13.97 5.19 34.21
CA GLU A 199 -13.77 3.80 34.66
C GLU A 199 -12.37 3.23 34.41
N ARG A 200 -11.57 3.78 33.49
CA ARG A 200 -10.19 3.34 33.22
C ARG A 200 -9.29 4.52 32.83
N ASN A 201 -8.12 4.61 33.45
CA ASN A 201 -7.20 5.75 33.34
C ASN A 201 -6.45 5.89 31.99
N ASP A 202 -6.75 5.08 30.97
CA ASP A 202 -5.91 4.95 29.78
C ASP A 202 -6.63 5.28 28.45
N ILE A 203 -7.93 5.60 28.47
CA ILE A 203 -8.69 6.11 27.32
C ILE A 203 -9.50 7.31 27.79
N GLU A 204 -9.15 8.51 27.32
CA GLU A 204 -9.78 9.75 27.80
C GLU A 204 -11.08 10.09 27.05
N LEU A 205 -11.33 9.55 25.83
CA LEU A 205 -12.51 9.81 25.01
C LEU A 205 -12.79 8.62 24.04
N PRO A 206 -14.05 8.43 23.56
CA PRO A 206 -14.34 7.45 22.52
C PRO A 206 -13.51 7.72 21.26
N ALA A 207 -13.14 6.66 20.53
CA ALA A 207 -12.19 6.80 19.42
C ALA A 207 -12.66 7.77 18.32
N MET A 208 -13.97 7.93 18.16
CA MET A 208 -14.62 8.85 17.21
C MET A 208 -15.26 10.07 17.89
N ALA A 209 -14.81 10.46 19.10
CA ALA A 209 -15.41 11.54 19.88
C ALA A 209 -15.51 12.87 19.11
N GLU A 210 -14.41 13.29 18.49
CA GLU A 210 -14.34 14.56 17.75
C GLU A 210 -15.28 14.56 16.53
N ASP A 211 -15.40 13.43 15.84
CA ASP A 211 -16.28 13.28 14.67
C ASP A 211 -17.77 13.27 15.05
N MET A 212 -18.09 12.84 16.28
CA MET A 212 -19.46 12.84 16.80
C MET A 212 -19.97 14.24 17.16
N GLU A 213 -19.11 15.25 17.31
CA GLU A 213 -19.52 16.65 17.52
C GLU A 213 -20.03 17.34 16.23
N GLY A 214 -19.77 16.72 15.06
CA GLY A 214 -20.07 17.26 13.74
C GLY A 214 -21.50 17.01 13.22
N GLU A 215 -21.64 17.12 11.90
CA GLU A 215 -22.87 16.72 11.21
C GLU A 215 -23.08 15.21 11.31
N LYS A 216 -24.35 14.79 11.35
CA LYS A 216 -24.69 13.38 11.37
C LYS A 216 -24.23 12.72 10.07
N LEU A 217 -23.40 11.69 10.19
CA LEU A 217 -22.92 10.89 9.08
C LEU A 217 -24.02 9.96 8.55
N SER A 218 -24.01 9.68 7.25
CA SER A 218 -24.74 8.55 6.68
C SER A 218 -24.11 7.22 7.12
N GLN A 219 -24.81 6.10 6.90
CA GLN A 219 -24.31 4.78 7.28
C GLN A 219 -22.98 4.44 6.59
N ASN A 220 -22.86 4.71 5.29
CA ASN A 220 -21.63 4.44 4.55
C ASN A 220 -20.47 5.30 5.05
N GLU A 221 -20.70 6.61 5.22
CA GLU A 221 -19.66 7.52 5.75
C GLU A 221 -19.21 7.12 7.16
N PHE A 222 -20.15 6.67 8.00
CA PHE A 222 -19.84 6.15 9.33
C PHE A 222 -19.01 4.86 9.25
N ILE A 223 -19.36 3.90 8.39
CA ILE A 223 -18.61 2.64 8.24
C ILE A 223 -17.21 2.88 7.68
N ASP A 224 -17.06 3.79 6.72
CA ASP A 224 -15.76 4.20 6.19
C ASP A 224 -14.91 4.82 7.30
N LEU A 225 -15.46 5.80 8.03
CA LEU A 225 -14.75 6.45 9.13
C LEU A 225 -14.40 5.48 10.27
N ALA A 226 -15.31 4.56 10.63
CA ALA A 226 -15.04 3.53 11.64
C ALA A 226 -13.91 2.60 11.20
N SER A 227 -13.86 2.24 9.92
CA SER A 227 -12.78 1.42 9.34
C SER A 227 -11.45 2.16 9.39
N ASP A 228 -11.44 3.44 9.01
CA ASP A 228 -10.25 4.30 9.08
C ASP A 228 -9.79 4.49 10.52
N THR A 229 -10.72 4.61 11.47
CA THR A 229 -10.44 4.73 12.90
C THR A 229 -9.80 3.46 13.44
N ILE A 230 -10.33 2.27 13.12
CA ILE A 230 -9.72 1.00 13.53
C ILE A 230 -8.25 0.94 13.06
N LEU A 231 -7.98 1.39 11.83
CA LEU A 231 -6.64 1.37 11.23
C LEU A 231 -5.71 2.49 11.75
N SER A 232 -6.26 3.62 12.18
CA SER A 232 -5.48 4.77 12.68
C SER A 232 -4.98 4.57 14.10
N TYR A 233 -5.70 3.78 14.89
CA TYR A 233 -5.33 3.37 16.26
C TYR A 233 -4.28 2.24 16.27
N ALA A 234 -3.41 2.18 15.28
CA ALA A 234 -2.23 1.32 15.31
C ALA A 234 -1.20 1.87 16.32
N GLU A 235 -0.66 1.01 17.16
CA GLU A 235 0.52 1.29 17.97
C GLU A 235 1.67 1.77 17.09
N PRO A 236 2.57 2.63 17.63
CA PRO A 236 3.67 3.18 16.87
C PRO A 236 4.47 2.12 16.12
N ASP A 237 4.64 0.92 16.67
CA ASP A 237 5.41 -0.18 16.07
C ASP A 237 4.70 -0.97 14.95
N GLY A 238 3.57 -0.44 14.46
CA GLY A 238 2.75 -1.08 13.44
C GLY A 238 2.05 -2.33 13.95
N THR A 239 1.73 -2.39 15.25
CA THR A 239 0.76 -3.34 15.80
C THR A 239 -0.57 -2.65 16.04
N GLU A 240 -1.64 -3.42 16.15
CA GLU A 240 -2.98 -2.85 16.31
C GLU A 240 -3.34 -2.85 17.79
N ILE A 241 -4.09 -1.84 18.22
CA ILE A 241 -4.63 -1.80 19.57
C ILE A 241 -5.58 -2.97 19.79
N SER A 242 -5.47 -3.58 20.98
CA SER A 242 -6.39 -4.60 21.45
C SER A 242 -7.36 -4.01 22.48
N TYR A 243 -8.67 -4.21 22.32
CA TYR A 243 -9.69 -3.69 23.23
C TYR A 243 -10.58 -4.80 23.80
N PRO A 244 -10.87 -4.84 25.12
CA PRO A 244 -10.39 -3.92 26.14
C PRO A 244 -8.90 -4.07 26.41
N PHE A 245 -8.21 -2.95 26.69
CA PHE A 245 -6.77 -2.94 26.96
C PHE A 245 -6.39 -3.84 28.13
N PHE A 246 -5.25 -4.52 28.01
CA PHE A 246 -4.64 -5.38 29.05
C PHE A 246 -5.56 -6.50 29.58
N SER A 247 -6.58 -6.89 28.80
CA SER A 247 -7.50 -7.98 29.13
C SER A 247 -7.12 -9.27 28.41
N GLU A 248 -7.28 -10.42 29.07
CA GLU A 248 -7.18 -11.73 28.41
C GLU A 248 -8.28 -11.94 27.34
N LYS A 249 -9.36 -11.15 27.41
CA LYS A 249 -10.47 -11.14 26.44
C LYS A 249 -10.42 -9.92 25.52
N SER A 250 -9.22 -9.46 25.15
CA SER A 250 -9.07 -8.34 24.22
C SER A 250 -9.29 -8.77 22.77
N TYR A 251 -9.94 -7.93 21.99
CA TYR A 251 -10.17 -8.07 20.56
C TYR A 251 -9.21 -7.18 19.78
N ILE A 252 -8.62 -7.72 18.72
CA ILE A 252 -7.92 -6.94 17.69
C ILE A 252 -8.90 -6.84 16.53
N PHE A 253 -9.54 -5.68 16.37
CA PHE A 253 -10.67 -5.53 15.45
C PHE A 253 -10.31 -5.79 13.99
N SER A 254 -9.06 -5.55 13.61
CA SER A 254 -8.57 -5.83 12.26
C SER A 254 -8.29 -7.31 11.97
N GLU A 255 -8.45 -8.21 12.95
CA GLU A 255 -8.55 -9.66 12.70
C GLU A 255 -9.95 -10.09 12.24
N PHE A 256 -10.95 -9.21 12.33
CA PHE A 256 -12.32 -9.48 11.90
C PHE A 256 -12.56 -9.01 10.45
N THR A 257 -13.64 -9.50 9.85
CA THR A 257 -14.00 -9.15 8.48
C THR A 257 -14.13 -7.64 8.34
N PRO A 258 -13.53 -6.99 7.32
CA PRO A 258 -13.65 -5.54 7.12
C PRO A 258 -15.11 -5.09 7.15
N LEU A 259 -15.42 -3.97 7.80
CA LEU A 259 -16.80 -3.55 8.06
C LEU A 259 -17.63 -3.41 6.77
N HIS A 260 -17.02 -2.91 5.69
CA HIS A 260 -17.67 -2.80 4.37
C HIS A 260 -17.99 -4.16 3.71
N LEU A 261 -17.35 -5.25 4.15
CA LEU A 261 -17.62 -6.63 3.73
C LEU A 261 -18.40 -7.42 4.78
N ALA A 262 -18.69 -6.84 5.95
CA ALA A 262 -19.49 -7.48 6.98
C ALA A 262 -20.96 -7.59 6.52
N GLU A 263 -21.70 -8.51 7.13
CA GLU A 263 -23.13 -8.67 6.86
C GLU A 263 -23.90 -7.36 7.12
N GLU A 264 -24.91 -7.06 6.31
CA GLU A 264 -25.69 -5.81 6.38
C GLU A 264 -26.31 -5.58 7.78
N GLU A 265 -26.67 -6.67 8.46
CA GLU A 265 -27.19 -6.64 9.84
C GLU A 265 -26.16 -6.08 10.83
N ILE A 266 -24.88 -6.43 10.66
CA ILE A 266 -23.77 -5.94 11.49
C ILE A 266 -23.56 -4.45 11.26
N GLN A 267 -23.50 -4.04 9.99
CA GLN A 267 -23.33 -2.63 9.61
C GLN A 267 -24.50 -1.76 10.11
N THR A 268 -25.72 -2.28 10.04
CA THR A 268 -26.93 -1.59 10.50
C THR A 268 -26.95 -1.47 12.01
N LYS A 269 -26.68 -2.55 12.74
CA LYS A 269 -26.66 -2.55 14.22
C LYS A 269 -25.60 -1.58 14.76
N LEU A 270 -24.40 -1.57 14.18
CA LEU A 270 -23.34 -0.64 14.59
C LEU A 270 -23.74 0.83 14.31
N TYR A 271 -24.38 1.10 13.16
CA TYR A 271 -24.87 2.44 12.83
C TYR A 271 -26.03 2.88 13.74
N GLU A 272 -26.92 1.97 14.13
CA GLU A 272 -27.99 2.26 15.10
C GLU A 272 -27.41 2.72 16.45
N TRP A 273 -26.37 2.05 16.97
CA TRP A 273 -25.67 2.48 18.17
C TRP A 273 -24.97 3.83 18.00
N TYR A 274 -24.38 4.11 16.83
CA TYR A 274 -23.87 5.45 16.53
C TYR A 274 -24.97 6.51 16.62
N LEU A 275 -26.17 6.24 16.09
CA LEU A 275 -27.29 7.18 16.20
C LEU A 275 -27.74 7.42 17.64
N GLU A 276 -27.63 6.42 18.51
CA GLU A 276 -27.91 6.54 19.94
C GLU A 276 -26.83 7.38 20.64
N ALA A 277 -25.56 7.06 20.41
CA ALA A 277 -24.42 7.80 20.94
C ALA A 277 -24.44 9.26 20.50
N TYR A 278 -24.65 9.54 19.21
CA TYR A 278 -24.73 10.90 18.64
C TYR A 278 -25.85 11.73 19.26
N LYS A 279 -27.02 11.13 19.54
CA LYS A 279 -28.11 11.83 20.25
C LYS A 279 -27.76 12.17 21.68
N SER A 280 -26.96 11.34 22.36
CA SER A 280 -26.58 11.56 23.75
C SER A 280 -25.47 12.61 23.93
N HIS A 281 -24.68 12.87 22.88
CA HIS A 281 -23.62 13.89 22.87
C HIS A 281 -24.11 15.29 22.40
N LYS A 282 -25.36 15.41 21.97
CA LYS A 282 -26.03 16.69 21.63
C LYS A 282 -26.90 17.20 22.77
#